data_AF-A0A925DWF9-F1
#
_entry.id   AF-A0A925DWF9-F1
#
_cell.length_a   1.000
_cell.length_b   1.000
_cell.length_c   1.000
_cell.angle_alpha   90.00
_cell.angle_beta   90.00
_cell.angle_gamma   90.00
#
_symmetry.space_group_name_H-M   'P 1'
#
loop_
_entity.id
_entity.type
_entity.pdbx_description
1 polymer ?
#
loop_
_entity_poly.entity_id
_entity_poly.type
_entity_poly.pdbx_seq_one_letter_code
_entity_poly.pdbx_strand_id
1 'polypeptide(L)'
;MDISYIINELGEERENYFNAIAPPIVQSSNFAFARVDEMRQAFADEYSTYLYSRGLNPTVDILRKKLAALDAAEDCLVFNSGAAAIFAAVLANVKAGDHIVSVRKP
;
A
#
# COMPACT_ATOMS: atom_id res chain seq x y z
N MET A 1 11.08 -16.10 -2.85
CA MET A 1 10.07 -16.73 -1.99
C MET A 1 9.26 -17.71 -2.85
N ASP A 2 8.68 -18.74 -2.26
CA ASP A 2 7.76 -19.63 -2.99
C ASP A 2 6.47 -18.87 -3.35
N ILE A 3 5.94 -19.06 -4.57
CA ILE A 3 4.77 -18.33 -5.06
C ILE A 3 3.51 -18.64 -4.24
N SER A 4 3.37 -19.88 -3.77
CA SER A 4 2.22 -20.29 -2.95
C SER A 4 2.26 -19.59 -1.60
N TYR A 5 3.44 -19.43 -1.02
CA TYR A 5 3.61 -18.64 0.21
C TYR A 5 3.24 -17.16 -0.01
N ILE A 6 3.72 -16.53 -1.09
CA ILE A 6 3.40 -15.13 -1.37
C ILE A 6 1.89 -14.92 -1.46
N ILE A 7 1.20 -15.78 -2.23
CA ILE A 7 -0.23 -15.63 -2.46
C ILE A 7 -1.04 -15.90 -1.19
N ASN A 8 -0.68 -16.91 -0.40
CA ASN A 8 -1.54 -17.40 0.69
C ASN A 8 -1.17 -16.86 2.09
N GLU A 9 0.07 -16.44 2.32
CA GLU A 9 0.56 -16.21 3.70
C GLU A 9 1.32 -14.89 3.90
N LEU A 10 1.99 -14.35 2.87
CA LEU A 10 2.84 -13.17 3.05
C LEU A 10 2.04 -11.94 3.53
N GLY A 11 2.50 -11.33 4.63
CA GLY A 11 1.87 -10.16 5.25
C GLY A 11 0.66 -10.48 6.14
N GLU A 12 0.22 -11.73 6.21
CA GLU A 12 -0.91 -12.17 7.03
C GLU A 12 -0.49 -12.49 8.48
N GLU A 13 -0.35 -11.45 9.30
CA GLU A 13 -0.03 -11.59 10.74
C GLU A 13 -1.27 -12.01 11.55
N ARG A 14 -1.71 -13.27 11.41
CA ARG A 14 -2.99 -13.79 11.94
C ARG A 14 -3.20 -13.61 13.44
N GLU A 15 -2.13 -13.57 14.22
CA GLU A 15 -2.17 -13.29 15.66
C GLU A 15 -2.78 -11.92 15.98
N ASN A 16 -2.63 -10.93 15.07
CA ASN A 16 -3.18 -9.59 15.22
C ASN A 16 -4.70 -9.52 14.96
N TYR A 17 -5.31 -10.59 14.44
CA TYR A 17 -6.73 -10.64 14.12
C TYR A 17 -7.39 -11.97 14.53
N PHE A 18 -7.19 -12.34 15.80
CA PHE A 18 -7.84 -13.47 16.48
C PHE A 18 -7.60 -14.84 15.82
N ASN A 19 -6.49 -14.99 15.09
CA ASN A 19 -6.18 -16.17 14.29
C ASN A 19 -7.23 -16.50 13.22
N ALA A 20 -7.98 -15.50 12.73
CA ALA A 20 -8.86 -15.71 11.59
C ALA A 20 -8.04 -16.12 10.35
N ILE A 21 -8.54 -17.08 9.59
CA ILE A 21 -7.86 -17.55 8.37
C ILE A 21 -7.86 -16.46 7.30
N ALA A 22 -9.01 -15.84 7.07
CA ALA A 22 -9.12 -14.73 6.14
C ALA A 22 -8.66 -13.42 6.82
N PRO A 23 -7.82 -12.61 6.15
CA PRO A 23 -7.49 -11.28 6.63
C PRO A 23 -8.75 -10.42 6.84
N PRO A 24 -8.82 -9.63 7.92
CA PRO A 24 -9.97 -8.76 8.17
C PRO A 24 -10.06 -7.63 7.14
N ILE A 25 -11.29 -7.21 6.85
CA ILE A 25 -11.56 -6.00 6.07
C ILE A 25 -11.60 -4.81 7.04
N VAL A 26 -10.53 -4.01 7.03
CA VAL A 26 -10.39 -2.82 7.87
C VAL A 26 -11.04 -1.63 7.16
N GLN A 27 -12.37 -1.60 7.20
CA GLN A 27 -13.20 -0.57 6.57
C GLN A 27 -13.33 0.69 7.45
N SER A 28 -12.21 1.35 7.71
CA SER A 28 -12.14 2.63 8.41
C SER A 28 -11.44 3.69 7.57
N SER A 29 -11.73 4.96 7.82
CA SER A 29 -10.97 6.08 7.25
C SER A 29 -9.80 6.47 8.15
N ASN A 30 -10.06 6.73 9.43
CA ASN A 30 -9.08 7.16 10.43
C ASN A 30 -8.72 6.01 11.38
N PHE A 31 -7.55 6.13 12.03
CA PHE A 31 -7.09 5.21 13.07
C PHE A 31 -6.84 5.98 14.38
N ALA A 32 -7.11 5.32 15.51
CA ALA A 32 -6.99 5.91 16.83
C ALA A 32 -5.55 5.80 17.36
N PHE A 33 -5.14 6.79 18.16
CA PHE A 33 -3.86 6.82 18.85
C PHE A 33 -4.10 6.90 20.36
N ALA A 34 -3.22 6.30 21.16
CA ALA A 34 -3.33 6.36 22.61
C ALA A 34 -2.98 7.75 23.15
N ARG A 35 -2.06 8.47 22.47
CA ARG A 35 -1.62 9.81 22.85
C ARG A 35 -1.60 10.77 21.67
N VAL A 36 -1.89 12.04 21.94
CA VAL A 36 -1.80 13.12 20.93
C VAL A 36 -0.36 13.28 20.40
N ASP A 37 0.64 13.07 21.25
CA ASP A 37 2.05 13.15 20.84
C ASP A 37 2.41 12.09 19.79
N GLU A 38 1.90 10.85 19.94
CA GLU A 38 2.08 9.75 18.98
C GLU A 38 1.43 10.08 17.64
N MET A 39 0.18 10.58 17.69
CA MET A 39 -0.51 11.05 16.49
C MET A 39 0.29 12.13 15.76
N ARG A 40 0.85 13.10 16.50
CA ARG A 40 1.68 14.17 15.90
C ARG A 40 2.93 13.62 15.22
N GLN A 41 3.59 12.62 15.83
CA GLN A 41 4.75 11.96 15.23
C GLN A 41 4.39 11.19 13.96
N ALA A 42 3.23 10.51 13.94
CA ALA A 42 2.74 9.77 12.78
C ALA A 42 2.52 10.67 11.53
N PHE A 43 2.24 11.96 11.70
CA PHE A 43 2.13 12.89 10.57
C PHE A 43 3.45 13.17 9.85
N ALA A 44 4.60 12.89 10.49
CA ALA A 44 5.90 13.09 9.86
C ALA A 44 6.18 12.06 8.75
N ASP A 45 5.59 10.86 8.85
CA ASP A 45 5.69 9.78 7.87
C ASP A 45 4.39 8.97 7.82
N GLU A 46 3.56 9.22 6.79
CA GLU A 46 2.26 8.58 6.57
C GLU A 46 2.36 7.05 6.33
N TYR A 47 3.55 6.50 6.08
CA TYR A 47 3.79 5.06 5.88
C TYR A 47 4.36 4.35 7.12
N SER A 48 4.78 5.10 8.14
CA SER A 48 5.35 4.53 9.37
C SER A 48 4.31 3.82 10.26
N THR A 49 3.04 4.20 10.13
CA THR A 49 1.94 3.66 10.94
C THR A 49 0.59 3.89 10.25
N TYR A 50 -0.46 3.23 10.73
CA TYR A 50 -1.82 3.45 10.24
C TYR A 50 -2.38 4.74 10.83
N LEU A 51 -2.43 5.80 10.02
CA LEU A 51 -2.97 7.12 10.39
C LEU A 51 -4.29 7.41 9.67
N TYR A 52 -4.27 7.29 8.34
CA TYR A 52 -5.42 7.56 7.47
C TYR A 52 -5.38 6.65 6.24
N SER A 53 -6.50 6.01 5.90
CA SER A 53 -6.58 5.00 4.83
C SER A 53 -6.24 5.49 3.44
N ARG A 54 -6.20 6.81 3.19
CA ARG A 54 -5.70 7.38 1.92
C ARG A 54 -4.23 7.06 1.70
N GLY A 55 -3.42 7.06 2.75
CA GLY A 55 -1.99 6.73 2.69
C GLY A 55 -1.73 5.25 2.93
N LEU A 56 -2.16 4.75 4.09
CA LEU A 56 -1.92 3.37 4.51
C LEU A 56 -3.15 2.78 5.23
N ASN A 57 -3.56 1.58 4.81
CA ASN A 57 -4.66 0.82 5.39
C ASN A 57 -4.23 -0.65 5.57
N PRO A 58 -4.53 -1.32 6.71
CA PRO A 58 -4.02 -2.68 6.96
C PRO A 58 -4.42 -3.71 5.92
N THR A 59 -5.66 -3.67 5.42
CA THR A 59 -6.11 -4.62 4.39
C THR A 59 -5.36 -4.40 3.07
N VAL A 60 -5.07 -3.14 2.73
CA VAL A 60 -4.34 -2.78 1.51
C VAL A 60 -2.84 -3.04 1.65
N ASP A 61 -2.27 -2.89 2.85
CA ASP A 61 -0.85 -3.16 3.13
C ASP A 61 -0.49 -4.63 2.87
N ILE A 62 -1.35 -5.57 3.26
CA ILE A 62 -1.19 -6.99 2.92
C ILE A 62 -1.10 -7.18 1.39
N LEU A 63 -2.03 -6.57 0.64
CA LEU A 63 -2.03 -6.65 -0.83
C LEU A 63 -0.76 -6.04 -1.43
N ARG A 64 -0.31 -4.88 -0.94
CA ARG A 64 0.92 -4.19 -1.35
C ARG A 64 2.15 -5.09 -1.17
N LYS A 65 2.31 -5.71 0.00
CA LYS A 65 3.42 -6.64 0.29
C LYS A 65 3.40 -7.85 -0.65
N LYS A 66 2.23 -8.42 -0.91
CA LYS A 66 2.07 -9.56 -1.83
C LYS A 66 2.41 -9.18 -3.27
N LEU A 67 1.89 -8.07 -3.78
CA LEU A 67 2.16 -7.61 -5.15
C LEU A 67 3.64 -7.26 -5.34
N ALA A 68 4.26 -6.54 -4.40
CA ALA A 68 5.69 -6.24 -4.45
C ALA A 68 6.54 -7.51 -4.57
N ALA A 69 6.25 -8.52 -3.75
CA ALA A 69 6.96 -9.79 -3.79
C ALA A 69 6.73 -10.58 -5.08
N LEU A 70 5.54 -10.53 -5.68
CA LEU A 70 5.24 -11.18 -6.96
C LEU A 70 6.02 -10.55 -8.12
N ASP A 71 6.19 -9.23 -8.11
CA ASP A 71 6.95 -8.49 -9.12
C ASP A 71 8.46 -8.43 -8.83
N ALA A 72 8.93 -9.10 -7.77
CA ALA A 72 10.30 -9.01 -7.26
C ALA A 72 10.77 -7.56 -7.04
N ALA A 73 9.86 -6.69 -6.61
CA ALA A 73 10.09 -5.29 -6.29
C ALA A 73 10.27 -5.10 -4.78
N GLU A 74 10.93 -4.00 -4.41
CA GLU A 74 11.09 -3.62 -3.00
C GLU A 74 9.76 -3.22 -2.35
N ASP A 75 8.85 -2.65 -3.14
CA ASP A 75 7.60 -2.08 -2.66
C ASP A 75 6.53 -1.93 -3.76
N CYS A 76 5.28 -1.66 -3.36
CA CYS A 76 4.13 -1.47 -4.26
C CYS A 76 3.18 -0.38 -3.75
N LEU A 77 2.45 0.31 -4.63
CA LEU A 77 1.31 1.17 -4.26
C LEU A 77 0.04 0.67 -4.93
N VAL A 78 -1.06 0.64 -4.18
CA VAL A 78 -2.37 0.19 -4.66
C VAL A 78 -3.29 1.40 -4.84
N PHE A 79 -3.89 1.52 -6.02
CA PHE A 79 -4.79 2.61 -6.38
C PHE A 79 -6.19 2.09 -6.72
N ASN A 80 -7.18 2.99 -6.73
CA ASN A 80 -8.57 2.66 -7.05
C ASN A 80 -8.81 2.24 -8.51
N SER A 81 -7.81 2.43 -9.39
CA SER A 81 -7.90 2.08 -10.82
C SER A 81 -6.51 1.99 -11.45
N GLY A 82 -6.42 1.27 -12.58
CA GLY A 82 -5.18 1.22 -13.37
C GLY A 82 -4.79 2.60 -13.94
N ALA A 83 -5.75 3.43 -14.33
CA ALA A 83 -5.48 4.78 -14.81
C ALA A 83 -4.87 5.67 -13.71
N ALA A 84 -5.34 5.55 -12.46
CA ALA A 84 -4.76 6.27 -11.33
C ALA A 84 -3.34 5.79 -11.00
N ALA A 85 -3.07 4.47 -11.09
CA ALA A 85 -1.73 3.92 -10.90
C ALA A 85 -0.74 4.45 -11.95
N ILE A 86 -1.13 4.42 -13.24
CA ILE A 86 -0.32 4.98 -14.34
C ILE A 86 -0.11 6.48 -14.13
N PHE A 87 -1.17 7.22 -13.81
CA PHE A 87 -1.09 8.66 -13.57
C PHE A 87 -0.12 9.01 -12.44
N ALA A 88 -0.24 8.35 -11.28
CA ALA A 88 0.61 8.59 -10.14
C ALA A 88 2.08 8.25 -10.45
N ALA A 89 2.35 7.12 -11.09
CA ALA A 89 3.70 6.70 -11.47
C ALA A 89 4.35 7.68 -12.46
N VAL A 90 3.60 8.23 -13.41
CA VAL A 90 4.11 9.21 -14.37
C VAL A 90 4.33 10.56 -13.70
N LEU A 91 3.31 11.14 -13.06
CA LEU A 91 3.38 12.49 -12.50
C LEU A 91 4.38 12.63 -11.35
N ALA A 92 4.66 11.54 -10.62
CA ALA A 92 5.69 11.57 -9.58
C ALA A 92 7.10 11.83 -10.16
N ASN A 93 7.32 11.58 -11.45
CA ASN A 93 8.64 11.63 -12.09
C ASN A 93 8.80 12.77 -13.11
N VAL A 94 7.75 13.55 -13.39
CA VAL A 94 7.79 14.60 -14.42
C VAL A 94 7.18 15.91 -13.94
N LYS A 95 7.55 17.01 -14.59
CA LYS A 95 7.00 18.35 -14.40
C LYS A 95 6.78 19.07 -15.73
N ALA A 96 6.18 20.25 -15.67
CA ALA A 96 5.96 21.08 -16.84
C ALA A 96 7.29 21.38 -17.58
N GLY A 97 7.32 21.10 -18.88
CA GLY A 97 8.51 21.24 -19.73
C GLY A 97 9.24 19.92 -20.01
N ASP A 98 8.94 18.85 -19.30
CA ASP A 98 9.53 17.52 -19.55
C ASP A 98 8.89 16.83 -20.78
N HIS A 99 9.51 15.73 -21.22
CA HIS A 99 9.07 14.94 -22.37
C HIS A 99 8.98 13.45 -22.01
N ILE A 100 7.93 12.77 -22.46
CA ILE A 100 7.70 11.33 -22.27
C ILE A 100 7.68 10.65 -23.65
N VAL A 101 8.48 9.58 -23.80
CA VAL A 101 8.40 8.69 -24.96
C VAL A 101 7.52 7.51 -24.61
N SER A 102 6.54 7.21 -25.47
CA SER A 102 5.60 6.09 -25.27
C SER A 102 5.48 5.26 -26.53
N VAL A 103 5.16 3.98 -26.36
CA VAL A 103 4.87 3.07 -27.48
C VAL A 103 3.58 3.51 -28.19
N ARG A 104 3.57 3.46 -29.52
CA ARG A 104 2.43 3.93 -30.33
C ARG A 104 1.19 3.04 -30.20
N LYS A 105 1.38 1.76 -29.88
CA LYS A 105 0.35 0.72 -29.72
C LYS A 105 0.79 -0.25 -28.60
N PRO A 106 0.44 0.03 -27.34
CA PRO A 106 0.73 -0.85 -26.21
C PRO A 106 -0.04 -2.17 -26.28
#